data_AF-A0A1J5DH29-F1
#
_entry.id   AF-A0A1J5DH29-F1
#
_cell.length_a   1.000
_cell.length_b   1.000
_cell.length_c   1.000
_cell.angle_alpha   90.00
_cell.angle_beta   90.00
_cell.angle_gamma   90.00
#
_symmetry.space_group_name_H-M   'P 1'
#
loop_
_entity.id
_entity.type
_entity.pdbx_description
1 polymer ?
#
loop_
_entity_poly.entity_id
_entity_poly.type
_entity_poly.pdbx_seq_one_letter_code
_entity_poly.pdbx_strand_id
1 'polypeptide(L)'
;MRFEVRIPAPNNSEFDTLITVDASSWMSALRSALERVGRPASSQALLCDIQLDRSVRVIDQMSRAVYLLKPIETLEPTQPGDAVDTLEMSPTERIEFLKKLREEDSGDELAVAPTPPSGVARIVNQHQHPSGSFAVPRALREQAEDDALLEQVMRELRWSHEEERSLQEVSLHVLDLAMRWIPSESGAILVPGLQRRDLFFTAARGPKAEAVMSFKVPVGSGIIGFCVQEGVSLAVQDAQSDERLDPTIGLAIGTLPQTLLCAPLKYEGRVFGAIELINKVGGACYSLRDVGLLTHIASQMANTITLEL
;
A
#
# COMPACT_ATOMS: atom_id res chain seq x y z
N MET A 1 3.40 -11.16 -19.20
CA MET A 1 2.17 -11.66 -18.57
C MET A 1 0.98 -11.20 -19.38
N ARG A 2 -0.17 -11.87 -19.26
CA ARG A 2 -1.42 -11.46 -19.90
C ARG A 2 -2.40 -10.95 -18.86
N PHE A 3 -3.07 -9.83 -19.15
CA PHE A 3 -4.05 -9.21 -18.27
C PHE A 3 -5.38 -9.07 -18.98
N GLU A 4 -6.47 -9.31 -18.25
CA GLU A 4 -7.80 -8.87 -18.60
C GLU A 4 -8.09 -7.54 -17.89
N VAL A 5 -8.33 -6.48 -18.66
CA VAL A 5 -8.59 -5.14 -18.16
C VAL A 5 -10.05 -4.79 -18.42
N ARG A 6 -10.81 -4.56 -17.35
CA ARG A 6 -12.20 -4.08 -17.39
C ARG A 6 -12.22 -2.56 -17.23
N ILE A 7 -12.75 -1.88 -18.25
CA ILE A 7 -12.87 -0.43 -18.35
C ILE A 7 -14.35 -0.05 -18.21
N PRO A 8 -14.72 0.81 -17.25
CA PRO A 8 -16.09 1.23 -17.05
C PRO A 8 -16.56 2.13 -18.20
N ALA A 9 -17.83 1.96 -18.58
CA ALA A 9 -18.47 2.80 -19.58
C ALA A 9 -18.51 4.27 -19.12
N PRO A 10 -18.44 5.24 -20.06
CA PRO A 10 -18.34 6.67 -19.73
C PRO A 10 -19.62 7.23 -19.11
N ASN A 11 -20.77 6.60 -19.36
CA ASN A 11 -22.08 6.95 -18.83
C ASN A 11 -22.77 5.65 -18.40
N ASN A 12 -23.78 5.73 -17.51
CA ASN A 12 -24.56 4.60 -16.97
C ASN A 12 -25.38 3.81 -18.04
N SER A 13 -25.01 3.92 -19.31
CA SER A 13 -25.55 3.23 -20.46
C SER A 13 -24.40 2.52 -21.19
N GLU A 14 -24.58 1.21 -21.35
CA GLU A 14 -23.73 0.23 -22.03
C GLU A 14 -22.54 -0.35 -21.26
N PHE A 15 -22.29 -1.62 -21.58
CA PHE A 15 -21.48 -2.57 -20.83
C PHE A 15 -20.03 -2.13 -20.69
N ASP A 16 -19.40 -2.52 -19.58
CA ASP A 16 -17.96 -2.38 -19.39
C ASP A 16 -17.19 -3.00 -20.57
N THR A 17 -16.16 -2.29 -21.03
CA THR A 17 -15.27 -2.79 -22.08
C THR A 17 -14.23 -3.70 -21.46
N LEU A 18 -14.08 -4.91 -21.99
CA LEU A 18 -13.09 -5.89 -21.55
C LEU A 18 -11.99 -5.99 -22.60
N ILE A 19 -10.73 -5.77 -22.20
CA ILE A 19 -9.58 -5.79 -23.11
C ILE A 19 -8.52 -6.72 -22.56
N THR A 20 -8.07 -7.66 -23.39
CA THR A 20 -6.89 -8.47 -23.09
C THR A 20 -5.62 -7.78 -23.59
N VAL A 21 -4.62 -7.69 -22.71
CA VAL A 21 -3.34 -7.04 -22.99
C VAL A 21 -2.19 -7.93 -22.50
N ASP A 22 -1.22 -8.18 -23.38
CA ASP A 22 0.07 -8.74 -22.99
C ASP A 22 0.99 -7.59 -22.56
N ALA A 23 1.47 -7.62 -21.31
CA ALA A 23 2.29 -6.57 -20.71
C ALA A 23 3.27 -7.12 -19.67
N SER A 24 4.29 -6.33 -19.34
CA SER A 24 5.27 -6.63 -18.28
C SER A 24 4.76 -6.29 -16.88
N SER A 25 3.73 -5.46 -16.75
CA SER A 25 3.10 -5.10 -15.47
C SER A 25 1.64 -4.72 -15.66
N TRP A 26 0.85 -4.78 -14.58
CA TRP A 26 -0.56 -4.37 -14.60
C TRP A 26 -0.72 -2.90 -15.02
N MET A 27 0.24 -2.03 -14.70
CA MET A 27 0.16 -0.62 -15.08
C MET A 27 0.41 -0.40 -16.57
N SER A 28 1.37 -1.13 -17.14
CA SER A 28 1.59 -1.14 -18.59
C SER A 28 0.34 -1.69 -19.32
N ALA A 29 -0.30 -2.73 -18.75
CA ALA A 29 -1.56 -3.25 -19.27
C ALA A 29 -2.68 -2.21 -19.24
N LEU A 30 -2.85 -1.50 -18.12
CA LEU A 30 -3.86 -0.44 -17.98
C LEU A 30 -3.65 0.67 -19.01
N ARG A 31 -2.41 1.18 -19.17
CA ARG A 31 -2.11 2.24 -20.14
C ARG A 31 -2.44 1.80 -21.56
N SER A 32 -2.00 0.60 -21.96
CA SER A 32 -2.28 0.07 -23.29
C SER A 32 -3.78 -0.16 -23.52
N ALA A 33 -4.52 -0.63 -22.51
CA ALA A 33 -5.96 -0.80 -22.60
C ALA A 33 -6.69 0.55 -22.76
N LEU A 34 -6.28 1.57 -22.00
CA LEU A 34 -6.87 2.91 -22.06
C LEU A 34 -6.57 3.61 -23.38
N GLU A 35 -5.36 3.49 -23.91
CA GLU A 35 -4.99 4.00 -25.24
C GLU A 35 -5.87 3.41 -26.34
N ARG A 36 -6.17 2.10 -26.29
CA ARG A 36 -7.04 1.43 -27.26
C ARG A 36 -8.48 1.95 -27.28
N VAL A 37 -8.98 2.48 -26.15
CA VAL A 37 -10.31 3.11 -26.06
C VAL A 37 -10.27 4.63 -26.22
N GLY A 38 -9.13 5.19 -26.61
CA GLY A 38 -8.95 6.63 -26.81
C GLY A 38 -9.02 7.45 -25.52
N ARG A 39 -8.76 6.83 -24.36
CA ARG A 39 -8.71 7.51 -23.06
C ARG A 39 -7.26 7.57 -22.56
N PRO A 40 -6.72 8.74 -22.24
CA PRO A 40 -5.42 8.79 -21.58
C PRO A 40 -5.56 8.30 -20.14
N ALA A 41 -4.62 7.45 -19.70
CA ALA A 41 -4.47 7.16 -18.28
C ALA A 41 -3.93 8.40 -17.57
N SER A 42 -4.74 9.05 -16.73
CA SER A 42 -4.22 10.10 -15.85
C SER A 42 -3.42 9.43 -14.72
N SER A 43 -2.09 9.54 -14.77
CA SER A 43 -1.21 9.09 -13.68
C SER A 43 -1.25 10.01 -12.46
N GLN A 44 -2.08 11.06 -12.48
CA GLN A 44 -1.98 12.11 -11.49
C GLN A 44 -2.58 11.73 -10.13
N ALA A 45 -3.64 10.90 -10.10
CA ALA A 45 -4.36 10.57 -8.87
C ALA A 45 -4.94 9.14 -8.87
N LEU A 46 -4.11 8.14 -9.16
CA LEU A 46 -4.54 6.74 -9.11
C LEU A 46 -4.37 6.15 -7.70
N LEU A 47 -5.44 5.58 -7.17
CA LEU A 47 -5.43 4.71 -5.99
C LEU A 47 -5.54 3.26 -6.43
N CYS A 48 -4.67 2.40 -5.88
CA CYS A 48 -4.66 0.99 -6.25
C CYS A 48 -4.80 0.11 -5.00
N ASP A 49 -5.58 -0.95 -5.12
CA ASP A 49 -5.75 -1.99 -4.10
C ASP A 49 -5.50 -3.35 -4.76
N ILE A 50 -4.38 -3.98 -4.37
CA ILE A 50 -3.90 -5.26 -4.91
C ILE A 50 -4.39 -6.37 -3.98
N GLN A 51 -5.25 -7.22 -4.54
CA GLN A 51 -5.93 -8.28 -3.83
C GLN A 51 -5.07 -9.54 -3.70
N LEU A 52 -5.47 -10.45 -2.81
CA LEU A 52 -4.84 -11.76 -2.64
C LEU A 52 -4.83 -12.62 -3.91
N ASP A 53 -5.85 -12.48 -4.78
CA ASP A 53 -5.92 -13.19 -6.07
C ASP A 53 -5.07 -12.53 -7.17
N ARG A 54 -4.20 -11.57 -6.80
CA ARG A 54 -3.37 -10.75 -7.68
C ARG A 54 -4.16 -9.83 -8.62
N SER A 55 -5.48 -9.75 -8.48
CA SER A 55 -6.25 -8.73 -9.17
C SER A 55 -5.93 -7.34 -8.62
N VAL A 56 -5.96 -6.35 -9.49
CA VAL A 56 -5.67 -4.96 -9.15
C VAL A 56 -6.91 -4.13 -9.41
N ARG A 57 -7.42 -3.51 -8.35
CA ARG A 57 -8.45 -2.48 -8.47
C ARG A 57 -7.78 -1.12 -8.53
N VAL A 58 -7.97 -0.41 -9.64
CA VAL A 58 -7.41 0.93 -9.87
C VAL A 58 -8.54 1.94 -9.92
N ILE A 59 -8.40 3.03 -9.17
CA ILE A 59 -9.40 4.09 -9.07
C ILE A 59 -8.74 5.39 -9.48
N ASP A 60 -9.28 6.04 -10.50
CA ASP A 60 -8.94 7.42 -10.82
C ASP A 60 -9.76 8.35 -9.93
N GLN A 61 -9.10 9.07 -9.03
CA GLN A 61 -9.79 9.95 -8.10
C GLN A 61 -10.49 11.12 -8.79
N MET A 62 -9.99 11.58 -9.94
CA MET A 62 -10.54 12.73 -10.66
C MET A 62 -11.83 12.36 -11.38
N SER A 63 -11.79 11.29 -12.17
CA SER A 63 -12.96 10.82 -12.93
C SER A 63 -13.88 9.90 -12.13
N ARG A 64 -13.43 9.42 -10.96
CA ARG A 64 -14.08 8.37 -10.15
C ARG A 64 -14.24 7.04 -10.88
N ALA A 65 -13.56 6.87 -12.02
CA ALA A 65 -13.57 5.62 -12.77
C ALA A 65 -12.85 4.50 -12.00
N VAL A 66 -13.43 3.30 -12.04
CA VAL A 66 -12.87 2.10 -11.41
C VAL A 66 -12.50 1.10 -12.49
N TYR A 67 -11.21 0.82 -12.62
CA TYR A 67 -10.66 -0.20 -13.51
C TYR A 67 -10.35 -1.47 -12.71
N LEU A 68 -10.63 -2.63 -13.29
CA LEU A 68 -10.28 -3.92 -12.69
C LEU A 68 -9.33 -4.66 -13.62
N LEU A 69 -8.19 -5.08 -13.10
CA LEU A 69 -7.19 -5.86 -13.83
C LEU A 69 -7.08 -7.23 -13.21
N LYS A 70 -7.20 -8.27 -14.02
CA LYS A 70 -7.01 -9.66 -13.60
C LYS A 70 -5.88 -10.29 -14.42
N PRO A 71 -4.82 -10.81 -13.79
CA PRO A 71 -3.85 -11.62 -14.51
C PRO A 71 -4.54 -12.88 -15.03
N ILE A 72 -4.26 -13.24 -16.27
CA ILE A 72 -4.71 -14.49 -16.89
C ILE A 72 -3.52 -15.44 -16.84
N GLU A 73 -3.67 -16.57 -16.16
CA GLU A 73 -2.70 -17.66 -16.24
C GLU A 73 -2.70 -18.19 -17.67
N THR A 74 -1.62 -17.93 -18.40
CA THR A 74 -1.35 -18.61 -19.66
C THR A 74 -0.95 -20.04 -19.32
N LEU A 75 -1.91 -20.97 -19.40
CA LEU A 75 -1.63 -22.39 -19.53
C LEU A 75 -0.85 -22.57 -20.84
N GLU A 76 0.48 -22.57 -20.77
CA GLU A 76 1.28 -23.00 -21.91
C GLU A 76 0.95 -24.47 -22.18
N PRO A 77 0.64 -24.85 -23.44
CA PRO A 77 0.52 -26.25 -23.78
C PRO A 77 1.90 -26.88 -23.55
N THR A 78 1.99 -27.76 -22.56
CA THR A 78 3.19 -28.55 -22.31
C THR A 78 3.56 -29.31 -23.58
N GLN A 79 4.61 -28.87 -24.27
CA GLN A 79 5.20 -29.66 -25.34
C GLN A 79 5.93 -30.85 -24.71
N PRO A 80 5.60 -32.11 -25.06
CA PRO A 80 6.32 -33.26 -24.56
C PRO A 80 7.67 -33.33 -25.31
N GLY A 81 8.73 -32.76 -24.74
CA GLY A 81 10.03 -32.77 -25.41
C GLY A 81 11.23 -32.27 -24.62
N ASP A 82 11.15 -31.15 -23.91
CA ASP A 82 12.37 -30.50 -23.41
C ASP A 82 12.58 -30.72 -21.91
N ALA A 83 13.07 -31.92 -21.57
CA ALA A 83 13.88 -32.09 -20.37
C ALA A 83 15.28 -31.52 -20.64
N VAL A 84 15.46 -30.23 -20.39
CA VAL A 84 16.79 -29.64 -20.21
C VAL A 84 16.92 -29.21 -18.75
N ASP A 85 17.88 -29.83 -18.10
CA ASP A 85 18.26 -29.69 -16.70
C ASP A 85 18.81 -28.27 -16.45
N THR A 86 17.93 -27.35 -16.07
CA THR A 86 18.27 -26.13 -15.34
C THR A 86 17.49 -26.15 -14.04
N LEU A 87 18.15 -26.50 -12.95
CA LEU A 87 17.65 -26.36 -11.59
C LEU A 87 17.45 -24.87 -11.24
N GLU A 88 16.42 -24.27 -11.80
CA GLU A 88 15.81 -23.05 -11.25
C GLU A 88 14.97 -23.46 -10.05
N MET A 89 15.53 -23.29 -8.85
CA MET A 89 14.75 -23.47 -7.62
C MET A 89 13.59 -22.48 -7.61
N SER A 90 12.37 -22.99 -7.49
CA SER A 90 11.17 -22.17 -7.33
C SER A 90 11.26 -21.30 -6.05
N PRO A 91 10.52 -20.18 -5.97
CA PRO A 91 10.51 -19.32 -4.78
C PRO A 91 10.20 -20.08 -3.48
N THR A 92 9.31 -21.07 -3.54
CA THR A 92 8.96 -21.94 -2.42
C THR A 92 10.14 -22.83 -2.00
N GLU A 93 10.86 -23.41 -2.96
CA GLU A 93 12.03 -24.26 -2.69
C GLU A 93 13.22 -23.46 -2.14
N ARG A 94 13.40 -22.19 -2.55
CA ARG A 94 14.39 -21.28 -1.93
C ARG A 94 14.04 -21.00 -0.48
N ILE A 95 12.77 -20.76 -0.16
CA ILE A 95 12.32 -20.52 1.22
C ILE A 95 12.54 -21.76 2.08
N GLU A 96 12.29 -22.95 1.54
CA GLU A 96 12.46 -24.21 2.25
C GLU A 96 13.95 -24.60 2.43
N PHE A 97 14.79 -24.32 1.43
CA PHE A 97 16.24 -24.49 1.48
C PHE A 97 16.90 -23.56 2.50
N LEU A 98 16.44 -22.30 2.58
CA LEU A 98 16.92 -21.32 3.56
C LEU A 98 16.39 -21.59 4.99
N LYS A 99 15.22 -22.23 5.13
CA LYS A 99 14.75 -22.74 6.43
C LYS A 99 15.64 -23.87 6.95
N LYS A 100 16.08 -24.79 6.08
CA LYS A 100 17.02 -25.86 6.44
C LYS A 100 18.38 -25.36 6.93
N LEU A 101 18.85 -24.23 6.41
CA LEU A 101 20.08 -23.57 6.88
C LEU A 101 19.93 -22.92 8.27
N ARG A 102 18.72 -22.86 8.82
CA ARG A 102 18.41 -22.26 10.12
C ARG A 102 18.14 -23.29 11.23
N GLU A 103 18.08 -24.58 10.90
CA GLU A 103 17.83 -25.67 11.87
C GLU A 103 19.08 -26.17 12.60
N GLU A 104 20.27 -25.58 12.35
CA GLU A 104 21.50 -25.88 13.10
C GLU A 104 21.73 -24.99 14.35
N ASP A 105 20.76 -24.17 14.75
CA ASP A 105 20.84 -23.45 16.04
C ASP A 105 19.52 -23.61 16.82
N SER A 106 19.48 -24.70 17.60
CA SER A 106 18.35 -25.10 18.44
C SER A 106 18.34 -24.36 19.77
N GLY A 107 17.16 -23.96 20.24
CA GLY A 107 16.90 -23.75 21.67
C GLY A 107 15.61 -23.00 21.99
N ASP A 108 14.51 -23.74 22.11
CA ASP A 108 13.62 -23.81 23.29
C ASP A 108 12.09 -23.69 23.11
N GLU A 109 11.45 -24.43 24.03
CA GLU A 109 10.16 -25.10 24.10
C GLU A 109 8.86 -24.28 24.07
N LEU A 110 7.80 -25.06 23.80
CA LEU A 110 6.38 -24.75 23.77
C LEU A 110 5.79 -24.31 25.13
N ALA A 111 4.76 -23.46 25.08
CA ALA A 111 3.65 -23.52 26.04
C ALA A 111 2.29 -23.15 25.39
N VAL A 112 1.30 -23.95 25.76
CA VAL A 112 -0.04 -24.12 25.18
C VAL A 112 -1.07 -23.15 25.78
N ALA A 113 -2.01 -22.67 24.97
CA ALA A 113 -3.15 -21.83 25.36
C ALA A 113 -4.28 -22.62 26.07
N PRO A 114 -5.05 -22.01 26.99
CA PRO A 114 -6.32 -22.57 27.44
C PRO A 114 -7.53 -21.99 26.70
N THR A 115 -8.47 -22.88 26.41
CA THR A 115 -9.82 -22.65 25.84
C THR A 115 -10.78 -21.96 26.83
N PRO A 116 -11.79 -21.21 26.36
CA PRO A 116 -12.82 -20.62 27.21
C PRO A 116 -14.00 -21.58 27.46
N PRO A 117 -14.68 -21.52 28.62
CA PRO A 117 -15.89 -22.30 28.86
C PRO A 117 -17.16 -21.61 28.34
N SER A 118 -18.02 -22.45 27.76
CA SER A 118 -19.41 -22.21 27.39
C SER A 118 -20.32 -21.89 28.58
N GLY A 119 -21.18 -20.87 28.46
CA GLY A 119 -22.16 -20.48 29.49
C GLY A 119 -23.38 -19.75 28.94
N VAL A 120 -24.48 -20.51 28.83
CA VAL A 120 -25.92 -20.26 28.71
C VAL A 120 -26.47 -18.82 28.77
N ALA A 121 -27.43 -18.59 27.87
CA ALA A 121 -28.27 -17.41 27.65
C ALA A 121 -28.97 -16.80 28.90
N ARG A 122 -29.13 -15.48 28.86
CA ARG A 122 -30.14 -14.74 29.63
C ARG A 122 -30.76 -13.65 28.76
N ILE A 123 -32.00 -13.88 28.32
CA ILE A 123 -32.86 -12.86 27.73
C ILE A 123 -33.42 -12.02 28.89
N VAL A 124 -33.14 -10.72 28.89
CA VAL A 124 -33.94 -9.74 29.63
C VAL A 124 -34.32 -8.64 28.66
N ASN A 125 -35.53 -8.75 28.17
CA ASN A 125 -36.22 -7.73 27.39
C ASN A 125 -36.73 -6.69 28.39
N GLN A 126 -36.48 -5.38 28.21
CA GLN A 126 -37.42 -4.33 28.67
C GLN A 126 -37.07 -2.90 28.21
N HIS A 127 -38.08 -2.30 27.57
CA HIS A 127 -38.41 -0.86 27.42
C HIS A 127 -37.72 -0.03 26.33
N GLN A 128 -38.41 0.01 25.18
CA GLN A 128 -38.30 1.00 24.12
C GLN A 128 -38.84 2.37 24.59
N HIS A 129 -38.07 3.43 24.35
CA HIS A 129 -38.56 4.78 24.13
C HIS A 129 -38.21 5.20 22.70
N PRO A 130 -39.14 5.78 21.90
CA PRO A 130 -38.84 6.23 20.56
C PRO A 130 -38.21 7.63 20.65
N SER A 131 -36.92 7.70 20.97
CA SER A 131 -36.10 8.88 20.68
C SER A 131 -35.54 8.67 19.29
N GLY A 132 -36.14 9.35 18.30
CA GLY A 132 -35.62 9.37 16.94
C GLY A 132 -34.22 10.00 16.91
N SER A 133 -33.19 9.20 17.18
CA SER A 133 -31.82 9.51 16.84
C SER A 133 -31.77 9.52 15.32
N PHE A 134 -31.65 10.70 14.73
CA PHE A 134 -31.18 10.83 13.36
C PHE A 134 -29.74 10.31 13.37
N ALA A 135 -29.58 9.01 13.14
CA ALA A 135 -28.26 8.43 12.94
C ALA A 135 -27.66 9.12 11.71
N VAL A 136 -26.65 9.94 11.94
CA VAL A 136 -25.88 10.55 10.85
C VAL A 136 -25.38 9.40 9.98
N PRO A 137 -25.70 9.38 8.67
CA PRO A 137 -25.22 8.35 7.76
C PRO A 137 -23.72 8.14 7.93
N ARG A 138 -23.30 6.88 8.03
CA ARG A 138 -21.89 6.48 8.24
C ARG A 138 -20.94 7.22 7.29
N ALA A 139 -21.32 7.37 6.02
CA ALA A 139 -20.54 8.09 5.02
C ALA A 139 -20.33 9.57 5.37
N LEU A 140 -21.34 10.26 5.90
CA LEU A 140 -21.22 11.67 6.32
C LEU A 140 -20.32 11.81 7.56
N ARG A 141 -20.34 10.82 8.45
CA ARG A 141 -19.45 10.78 9.61
C ARG A 141 -18.00 10.51 9.19
N GLU A 142 -17.77 9.51 8.34
CA GLU A 142 -16.44 9.20 7.80
C GLU A 142 -15.86 10.40 7.05
N GLN A 143 -16.69 11.10 6.25
CA GLN A 143 -16.26 12.30 5.54
C GLN A 143 -15.91 13.46 6.49
N ALA A 144 -16.69 13.70 7.54
CA ALA A 144 -16.35 14.71 8.55
C ALA A 144 -15.09 14.35 9.35
N GLU A 145 -14.85 13.06 9.62
CA GLU A 145 -13.63 12.57 10.25
C GLU A 145 -12.41 12.74 9.34
N ASP A 146 -12.56 12.49 8.03
CA ASP A 146 -11.53 12.73 7.03
C ASP A 146 -11.19 14.22 6.96
N ASP A 147 -12.19 15.10 6.84
CA ASP A 147 -12.00 16.55 6.80
C ASP A 147 -11.29 17.08 8.06
N ALA A 148 -11.68 16.58 9.25
CA ALA A 148 -11.04 16.94 10.51
C ALA A 148 -9.57 16.51 10.59
N LEU A 149 -9.24 15.32 10.07
CA LEU A 149 -7.85 14.87 9.91
C LEU A 149 -7.08 15.82 8.99
N LEU A 150 -7.65 16.19 7.84
CA LEU A 150 -6.98 17.09 6.90
C LEU A 150 -6.68 18.45 7.54
N GLU A 151 -7.65 19.00 8.28
CA GLU A 151 -7.43 20.23 9.05
C GLU A 151 -6.33 20.06 10.10
N GLN A 152 -6.27 18.91 10.78
CA GLN A 152 -5.22 18.62 11.75
C GLN A 152 -3.84 18.56 11.06
N VAL A 153 -3.70 17.79 9.97
CA VAL A 153 -2.45 17.69 9.19
C VAL A 153 -1.99 19.07 8.75
N MET A 154 -2.89 19.86 8.15
CA MET A 154 -2.57 21.20 7.67
C MET A 154 -2.20 22.18 8.80
N ARG A 155 -2.77 22.01 10.00
CA ARG A 155 -2.45 22.85 11.16
C ARG A 155 -1.06 22.53 11.69
N GLU A 156 -0.75 21.25 11.85
CA GLU A 156 0.55 20.79 12.36
C GLU A 156 1.68 21.11 11.39
N LEU A 157 1.47 20.89 10.09
CA LEU A 157 2.46 21.24 9.05
C LEU A 157 2.68 22.75 8.92
N ARG A 158 1.68 23.58 9.24
CA ARG A 158 1.86 25.04 9.31
C ARG A 158 2.69 25.45 10.52
N TRP A 159 2.43 24.83 11.67
CA TRP A 159 3.20 25.08 12.90
C TRP A 159 4.69 24.76 12.73
N SER A 160 5.04 23.70 11.99
CA SER A 160 6.46 23.37 11.75
C SER A 160 7.24 24.43 10.97
N HIS A 161 6.56 25.22 10.12
CA HIS A 161 7.20 26.27 9.32
C HIS A 161 7.51 27.53 10.16
N GLU A 162 6.84 27.74 11.29
CA GLU A 162 7.08 28.90 12.15
C GLU A 162 8.29 28.69 13.09
N GLU A 163 8.69 27.45 13.34
CA GLU A 163 9.75 27.08 14.28
C GLU A 163 11.05 26.59 13.61
N GLU A 164 11.19 26.71 12.30
CA GLU A 164 12.42 26.34 11.55
C GLU A 164 12.86 24.87 11.83
N ARG A 165 11.87 23.96 11.94
CA ARG A 165 12.10 22.55 12.26
C ARG A 165 12.81 21.82 11.11
N SER A 166 13.62 20.83 11.45
CA SER A 166 14.31 20.00 10.46
C SER A 166 13.33 19.09 9.70
N LEU A 167 13.67 18.73 8.46
CA LEU A 167 12.92 17.76 7.65
C LEU A 167 12.66 16.44 8.40
N GLN A 168 13.62 15.99 9.20
CA GLN A 168 13.48 14.78 10.01
C GLN A 168 12.36 14.95 11.06
N GLU A 169 12.33 16.06 11.79
CA GLU A 169 11.29 16.33 12.80
C GLU A 169 9.90 16.44 12.17
N VAL A 170 9.79 17.13 11.03
CA VAL A 170 8.54 17.21 10.26
C VAL A 170 8.10 15.82 9.79
N SER A 171 9.02 15.04 9.23
CA SER A 171 8.76 13.68 8.75
C SER A 171 8.26 12.77 9.87
N LEU A 172 8.90 12.82 11.05
CA LEU A 172 8.52 12.04 12.21
C LEU A 172 7.10 12.40 12.68
N HIS A 173 6.79 13.70 12.74
CA HIS A 173 5.47 14.16 13.17
C HIS A 173 4.36 13.77 12.19
N VAL A 174 4.59 13.94 10.89
CA VAL A 174 3.64 13.49 9.84
C VAL A 174 3.41 12.00 9.92
N LEU A 175 4.48 11.21 10.12
CA LEU A 175 4.39 9.76 10.25
C LEU A 175 3.58 9.36 11.49
N ASP A 176 3.78 10.03 12.63
CA ASP A 176 3.01 9.80 13.84
C ASP A 176 1.52 10.09 13.64
N LEU A 177 1.19 11.14 12.88
CA LEU A 177 -0.18 11.46 12.54
C LEU A 177 -0.78 10.41 11.60
N ALA A 178 -0.06 9.99 10.57
CA ALA A 178 -0.51 8.94 9.66
C ALA A 178 -0.80 7.63 10.41
N MET A 179 0.12 7.18 11.28
CA MET A 179 -0.05 5.94 12.05
C MET A 179 -1.15 6.01 13.10
N ARG A 180 -1.46 7.20 13.62
CA ARG A 180 -2.59 7.40 14.54
C ARG A 180 -3.94 7.13 13.85
N TRP A 181 -4.09 7.61 12.62
CA TRP A 181 -5.34 7.50 11.85
C TRP A 181 -5.44 6.21 11.05
N ILE A 182 -4.30 5.65 10.69
CA ILE A 182 -4.17 4.37 10.00
C ILE A 182 -3.28 3.46 10.85
N PRO A 183 -3.85 2.84 11.91
CA PRO A 183 -3.09 2.01 12.83
C PRO A 183 -2.29 0.92 12.10
N SER A 184 -0.96 1.01 12.20
CA SER A 184 0.00 0.13 11.54
C SER A 184 1.14 -0.18 12.51
N GLU A 185 1.77 -1.35 12.40
CA GLU A 185 2.86 -1.76 13.30
C GLU A 185 4.13 -0.95 13.06
N SER A 186 4.37 -0.56 11.81
CA SER A 186 5.54 0.21 11.41
C SER A 186 5.18 1.19 10.30
N GLY A 187 6.04 2.17 10.08
CA GLY A 187 5.91 3.09 8.98
C GLY A 187 7.20 3.85 8.76
N ALA A 188 7.34 4.43 7.57
CA ALA A 188 8.52 5.18 7.18
C ALA A 188 8.19 6.28 6.19
N ILE A 189 9.05 7.29 6.15
CA ILE A 189 9.06 8.30 5.10
C ILE A 189 10.44 8.32 4.46
N LEU A 190 10.44 8.32 3.13
CA LEU A 190 11.65 8.33 2.33
C LEU A 190 11.65 9.49 1.35
N VAL A 191 12.78 10.17 1.20
CA VAL A 191 12.98 11.28 0.26
C VAL A 191 14.20 11.00 -0.64
N PRO A 192 14.22 11.49 -1.90
CA PRO A 192 15.34 11.27 -2.80
C PRO A 192 16.57 12.04 -2.34
N GLY A 193 17.75 11.41 -2.44
CA GLY A 193 19.02 12.13 -2.30
C GLY A 193 19.29 13.07 -3.48
N LEU A 194 20.39 13.83 -3.41
CA LEU A 194 20.75 14.84 -4.43
C LEU A 194 20.79 14.31 -5.86
N GLN A 195 21.24 13.07 -6.05
CA GLN A 195 21.33 12.42 -7.36
C GLN A 195 20.00 11.82 -7.84
N ARG A 196 18.95 11.83 -7.01
CA ARG A 196 17.61 11.29 -7.26
C ARG A 196 17.58 9.81 -7.73
N ARG A 197 18.64 9.05 -7.45
CA ARG A 197 18.74 7.61 -7.75
C ARG A 197 18.27 6.73 -6.61
N ASP A 198 18.50 7.19 -5.39
CA ASP A 198 18.18 6.47 -4.15
C ASP A 198 17.26 7.33 -3.28
N LEU A 199 16.37 6.66 -2.58
CA LEU A 199 15.52 7.19 -1.53
C LEU A 199 16.14 6.88 -0.16
N PHE A 200 16.16 7.87 0.72
CA PHE A 200 16.72 7.79 2.07
C PHE A 200 15.62 7.94 3.10
N PHE A 201 15.67 7.14 4.16
CA PHE A 201 14.74 7.24 5.28
C PHE A 201 14.96 8.55 6.04
N THR A 202 13.94 9.41 6.09
CA THR A 202 13.92 10.61 6.93
C THR A 202 13.20 10.38 8.24
N ALA A 203 12.26 9.44 8.25
CA ALA A 203 11.56 9.02 9.45
C ALA A 203 11.23 7.53 9.41
N ALA A 204 11.25 6.90 10.58
CA ALA A 204 10.81 5.54 10.77
C ALA A 204 10.14 5.36 12.15
N ARG A 205 9.17 4.46 12.21
CA ARG A 205 8.44 4.05 13.41
C ARG A 205 8.23 2.54 13.40
N GLY A 206 8.13 1.98 14.60
CA GLY A 206 7.94 0.55 14.83
C GLY A 206 9.19 -0.17 15.35
N PRO A 207 9.11 -1.50 15.56
CA PRO A 207 10.12 -2.27 16.28
C PRO A 207 11.52 -2.25 15.64
N LYS A 208 11.61 -1.96 14.34
CA LYS A 208 12.85 -1.95 13.56
C LYS A 208 13.25 -0.57 13.06
N ALA A 209 12.66 0.50 13.62
CA ALA A 209 12.85 1.87 13.15
C ALA A 209 14.33 2.28 13.09
N GLU A 210 15.12 2.01 14.14
CA GLU A 210 16.55 2.37 14.15
C GLU A 210 17.34 1.62 13.08
N ALA A 211 17.06 0.33 12.89
CA ALA A 211 17.76 -0.51 11.93
C ALA A 211 17.53 -0.09 10.47
N VAL A 212 16.31 0.37 10.12
CA VAL A 212 16.00 0.76 8.73
C VAL A 212 16.65 2.08 8.32
N MET A 213 16.98 2.96 9.27
CA MET A 213 17.52 4.31 8.98
C MET A 213 18.87 4.29 8.24
N SER A 214 19.65 3.20 8.33
CA SER A 214 20.93 3.06 7.61
C SER A 214 20.79 2.56 6.17
N PHE A 215 19.59 2.18 5.73
CA PHE A 215 19.34 1.67 4.39
C PHE A 215 18.96 2.78 3.41
N LYS A 216 18.99 2.44 2.12
CA LYS A 216 18.48 3.26 1.03
C LYS A 216 17.75 2.38 0.04
N VAL A 217 16.77 2.95 -0.66
CA VAL A 217 15.97 2.23 -1.66
C VAL A 217 16.24 2.83 -3.03
N PRO A 218 16.75 2.05 -4.01
CA PRO A 218 16.87 2.52 -5.38
C PRO A 218 15.50 2.89 -5.96
N VAL A 219 15.41 4.00 -6.67
CA VAL A 219 14.18 4.37 -7.40
C VAL A 219 13.85 3.27 -8.41
N GLY A 220 12.57 2.87 -8.45
CA GLY A 220 12.10 1.76 -9.29
C GLY A 220 12.32 0.36 -8.70
N SER A 221 13.06 0.21 -7.60
CA SER A 221 13.17 -1.06 -6.87
C SER A 221 12.16 -1.15 -5.74
N GLY A 222 11.61 -2.34 -5.51
CA GLY A 222 10.65 -2.53 -4.43
C GLY A 222 9.28 -1.89 -4.72
N ILE A 223 8.33 -2.12 -3.81
CA ILE A 223 7.01 -1.48 -3.85
C ILE A 223 7.15 0.06 -3.68
N ILE A 224 8.06 0.51 -2.82
CA ILE A 224 8.34 1.93 -2.59
C ILE A 224 8.87 2.60 -3.86
N GLY A 225 9.87 1.99 -4.51
CA GLY A 225 10.45 2.54 -5.74
C GLY A 225 9.45 2.59 -6.88
N PHE A 226 8.60 1.57 -7.01
CA PHE A 226 7.48 1.57 -7.97
C PHE A 226 6.47 2.70 -7.67
N CYS A 227 6.08 2.87 -6.40
CA CYS A 227 5.18 3.95 -5.96
C CYS A 227 5.74 5.34 -6.36
N VAL A 228 7.03 5.59 -6.14
CA VAL A 228 7.70 6.85 -6.50
C VAL A 228 7.80 7.03 -8.01
N GLN A 229 8.25 5.99 -8.72
CA GLN A 229 8.46 6.04 -10.17
C GLN A 229 7.16 6.33 -10.92
N GLU A 230 6.09 5.66 -10.54
CA GLU A 230 4.81 5.77 -11.23
C GLU A 230 3.89 6.84 -10.64
N GLY A 231 4.20 7.34 -9.44
CA GLY A 231 3.44 8.37 -8.76
C GLY A 231 2.02 7.93 -8.39
N VAL A 232 1.86 6.66 -7.99
CA VAL A 232 0.58 6.03 -7.62
C VAL A 232 0.59 5.52 -6.18
N SER A 233 -0.57 5.57 -5.50
CA SER A 233 -0.71 4.99 -4.16
C SER A 233 -1.18 3.53 -4.24
N LEU A 234 -0.64 2.68 -3.37
CA LEU A 234 -0.78 1.23 -3.42
C LEU A 234 -1.13 0.68 -2.03
N ALA A 235 -2.24 -0.03 -1.90
CA ALA A 235 -2.45 -1.01 -0.83
C ALA A 235 -2.13 -2.41 -1.35
N VAL A 236 -1.24 -3.11 -0.66
CA VAL A 236 -0.81 -4.48 -0.96
C VAL A 236 -1.26 -5.37 0.20
N GLN A 237 -2.15 -6.32 -0.10
CA GLN A 237 -2.75 -7.21 0.92
C GLN A 237 -1.84 -8.41 1.26
N ASP A 238 -0.97 -8.81 0.35
CA ASP A 238 0.07 -9.80 0.59
C ASP A 238 1.35 -9.33 -0.08
N ALA A 239 2.21 -8.67 0.70
CA ALA A 239 3.45 -8.12 0.18
C ALA A 239 4.45 -9.21 -0.20
N GLN A 240 4.43 -10.38 0.45
CA GLN A 240 5.40 -11.46 0.18
C GLN A 240 5.12 -12.17 -1.14
N SER A 241 3.85 -12.17 -1.57
CA SER A 241 3.44 -12.67 -2.88
C SER A 241 3.52 -11.61 -4.00
N ASP A 242 3.81 -10.35 -3.69
CA ASP A 242 3.96 -9.29 -4.69
C ASP A 242 5.35 -9.37 -5.34
N GLU A 243 5.37 -9.54 -6.66
CA GLU A 243 6.61 -9.67 -7.46
C GLU A 243 7.53 -8.44 -7.35
N ARG A 244 6.98 -7.29 -6.98
CA ARG A 244 7.74 -6.05 -6.83
C ARG A 244 8.36 -5.92 -5.45
N LEU A 245 8.08 -6.80 -4.49
CA LEU A 245 8.73 -6.74 -3.19
C LEU A 245 10.24 -6.98 -3.34
N ASP A 246 11.04 -6.02 -2.89
CA ASP A 246 12.47 -6.21 -2.67
C ASP A 246 12.67 -6.68 -1.21
N PRO A 247 13.04 -7.96 -0.97
CA PRO A 247 13.14 -8.49 0.37
C PRO A 247 14.43 -8.06 1.09
N THR A 248 15.36 -7.36 0.43
CA THR A 248 16.72 -7.10 0.94
C THR A 248 16.73 -6.46 2.32
N ILE A 249 15.97 -5.35 2.50
CA ILE A 249 15.90 -4.65 3.78
C ILE A 249 15.23 -5.54 4.83
N GLY A 250 14.11 -6.17 4.49
CA GLY A 250 13.35 -7.01 5.41
C GLY A 250 14.13 -8.22 5.91
N LEU A 251 14.88 -8.89 5.03
CA LEU A 251 15.79 -9.98 5.41
C LEU A 251 16.90 -9.49 6.34
N ALA A 252 17.49 -8.33 6.05
CA ALA A 252 18.58 -7.78 6.86
C ALA A 252 18.14 -7.39 8.28
N ILE A 253 16.91 -6.88 8.44
CA ILE A 253 16.36 -6.49 9.76
C ILE A 253 15.58 -7.63 10.45
N GLY A 254 15.45 -8.77 9.78
CA GLY A 254 14.81 -9.99 10.28
C GLY A 254 13.28 -9.97 10.30
N THR A 255 12.63 -9.15 9.47
CA THR A 255 11.17 -9.12 9.33
C THR A 255 10.76 -8.74 7.92
N LEU A 256 9.78 -9.46 7.35
CA LEU A 256 9.20 -9.13 6.05
C LEU A 256 7.81 -8.50 6.23
N PRO A 257 7.43 -7.52 5.39
CA PRO A 257 6.10 -6.95 5.42
C PRO A 257 5.05 -8.02 5.05
N GLN A 258 3.90 -8.00 5.71
CA GLN A 258 2.74 -8.81 5.37
C GLN A 258 1.75 -7.99 4.55
N THR A 259 1.35 -6.82 5.09
CA THR A 259 0.56 -5.83 4.36
C THR A 259 1.35 -4.54 4.24
N LEU A 260 1.15 -3.81 3.15
CA LEU A 260 1.89 -2.58 2.89
C LEU A 260 0.97 -1.55 2.23
N LEU A 261 0.96 -0.34 2.77
CA LEU A 261 0.30 0.82 2.17
C LEU A 261 1.36 1.88 1.85
N CYS A 262 1.51 2.23 0.58
CA CYS A 262 2.51 3.18 0.13
C CYS A 262 1.84 4.31 -0.66
N ALA A 263 2.22 5.56 -0.39
CA ALA A 263 1.75 6.72 -1.11
C ALA A 263 2.92 7.65 -1.50
N PRO A 264 2.93 8.22 -2.71
CA PRO A 264 3.99 9.12 -3.13
C PRO A 264 3.78 10.50 -2.50
N LEU A 265 4.87 11.13 -2.05
CA LEU A 265 4.88 12.54 -1.69
C LEU A 265 4.83 13.35 -2.99
N LYS A 266 3.63 13.75 -3.42
CA LYS A 266 3.42 14.37 -4.74
C LYS A 266 2.78 15.75 -4.61
N TYR A 267 3.39 16.73 -5.26
CA TYR A 267 2.87 18.11 -5.34
C TYR A 267 3.09 18.66 -6.75
N GLU A 268 2.06 19.28 -7.32
CA GLU A 268 2.06 19.85 -8.68
C GLU A 268 2.67 18.92 -9.76
N GLY A 269 2.35 17.63 -9.68
CA GLY A 269 2.82 16.62 -10.64
C GLY A 269 4.26 16.15 -10.43
N ARG A 270 5.00 16.69 -9.46
CA ARG A 270 6.35 16.25 -9.09
C ARG A 270 6.31 15.34 -7.87
N VAL A 271 7.13 14.29 -7.88
CA VAL A 271 7.28 13.35 -6.76
C VAL A 271 8.55 13.67 -5.98
N PHE A 272 8.41 13.78 -4.66
CA PHE A 272 9.43 14.18 -3.68
C PHE A 272 9.79 13.05 -2.71
N GLY A 273 9.26 11.84 -2.90
CA GLY A 273 9.49 10.72 -2.00
C GLY A 273 8.26 9.83 -1.86
N ALA A 274 8.23 9.06 -0.79
CA ALA A 274 7.08 8.24 -0.42
C ALA A 274 6.91 8.18 1.10
N ILE A 275 5.67 7.96 1.53
CA ILE A 275 5.32 7.49 2.87
C ILE A 275 4.79 6.06 2.75
N GLU A 276 5.23 5.20 3.65
CA GLU A 276 4.75 3.82 3.75
C GLU A 276 4.29 3.48 5.16
N LEU A 277 3.26 2.65 5.24
CA LEU A 277 2.76 2.02 6.45
C LEU A 277 2.79 0.51 6.24
N ILE A 278 3.27 -0.22 7.25
CA ILE A 278 3.56 -1.64 7.17
C ILE A 278 2.78 -2.36 8.27
N ASN A 279 2.17 -3.49 7.90
CA ASN A 279 1.38 -4.37 8.74
C ASN A 279 0.27 -3.60 9.48
N LYS A 280 -0.90 -3.47 8.84
CA LYS A 280 -2.07 -2.88 9.48
C LYS A 280 -2.41 -3.62 10.78
N VAL A 281 -2.62 -2.85 11.85
CA VAL A 281 -2.94 -3.40 13.17
C VAL A 281 -4.27 -4.16 13.11
N GLY A 282 -4.29 -5.31 13.78
CA GLY A 282 -5.45 -6.22 13.78
C GLY A 282 -5.47 -7.20 12.61
N GLY A 283 -4.40 -7.28 11.81
CA GLY A 283 -4.27 -8.24 10.70
C GLY A 283 -5.22 -7.97 9.53
N ALA A 284 -5.79 -6.76 9.47
CA ALA A 284 -6.74 -6.36 8.44
C ALA A 284 -6.01 -5.90 7.15
N CYS A 285 -6.72 -5.88 6.04
CA CYS A 285 -6.26 -5.21 4.82
C CYS A 285 -6.43 -3.69 4.94
N TYR A 286 -5.58 -2.92 4.28
CA TYR A 286 -5.79 -1.47 4.11
C TYR A 286 -7.01 -1.24 3.20
N SER A 287 -7.95 -0.44 3.69
CA SER A 287 -9.14 -0.05 2.95
C SER A 287 -8.82 1.08 1.96
N LEU A 288 -9.67 1.27 0.95
CA LEU A 288 -9.55 2.42 0.04
C LEU A 288 -9.62 3.77 0.75
N ARG A 289 -10.31 3.84 1.90
CA ARG A 289 -10.29 5.03 2.75
C ARG A 289 -8.88 5.26 3.31
N ASP A 290 -8.23 4.22 3.82
CA ASP A 290 -6.84 4.32 4.29
C ASP A 290 -5.90 4.79 3.17
N VAL A 291 -6.07 4.25 1.95
CA VAL A 291 -5.30 4.71 0.78
C VAL A 291 -5.54 6.20 0.54
N GLY A 292 -6.79 6.64 0.45
CA GLY A 292 -7.13 8.05 0.23
C GLY A 292 -6.57 8.97 1.31
N LEU A 293 -6.66 8.57 2.59
CA LEU A 293 -6.12 9.33 3.71
C LEU A 293 -4.59 9.45 3.62
N LEU A 294 -3.88 8.34 3.41
CA LEU A 294 -2.41 8.39 3.30
C LEU A 294 -1.97 9.21 2.09
N THR A 295 -2.63 9.08 0.94
CA THR A 295 -2.37 9.91 -0.26
C THR A 295 -2.53 11.39 0.04
N HIS A 296 -3.54 11.77 0.81
CA HIS A 296 -3.75 13.17 1.16
C HIS A 296 -2.68 13.69 2.12
N ILE A 297 -2.33 12.92 3.16
CA ILE A 297 -1.24 13.25 4.09
C ILE A 297 0.08 13.41 3.32
N ALA A 298 0.39 12.48 2.41
CA ALA A 298 1.57 12.51 1.57
C ALA A 298 1.64 13.77 0.69
N SER A 299 0.50 14.21 0.17
CA SER A 299 0.41 15.41 -0.68
C SER A 299 0.65 16.69 0.11
N GLN A 300 0.13 16.77 1.34
CA GLN A 300 0.38 17.91 2.23
C GLN A 300 1.85 17.99 2.64
N MET A 301 2.47 16.84 2.96
CA MET A 301 3.90 16.80 3.25
C MET A 301 4.75 17.23 2.05
N ALA A 302 4.40 16.81 0.84
CA ALA A 302 5.11 17.21 -0.38
C ALA A 302 5.10 18.73 -0.61
N ASN A 303 3.99 19.39 -0.28
CA ASN A 303 3.88 20.85 -0.29
C ASN A 303 4.91 21.48 0.68
N THR A 304 5.00 20.97 1.92
CA THR A 304 5.97 21.46 2.92
C THR A 304 7.41 21.31 2.46
N ILE A 305 7.79 20.13 1.93
CA ILE A 305 9.15 19.89 1.41
C ILE A 305 9.48 20.85 0.26
N THR A 306 8.51 21.19 -0.57
CA THR A 306 8.72 22.09 -1.71
C THR A 306 9.03 23.52 -1.29
N LEU A 307 8.48 23.99 -0.16
CA LEU A 307 8.72 25.35 0.36
C LEU A 307 10.12 25.54 0.95
N GLU A 308 10.82 24.44 1.28
CA GLU A 308 12.16 24.46 1.88
C GLU A 308 13.31 24.29 0.86
N LEU A 309 12.99 24.04 -0.43
CA LEU A 309 13.93 23.83 -1.53
C LEU A 309 13.97 25.02 -2.50
#